data_AF-A0A8H8UCL8-F1
#
_entry.id   AF-A0A8H8UCL8-F1
#
_cell.length_a   1.000
_cell.length_b   1.000
_cell.length_c   1.000
_cell.angle_alpha   90.00
_cell.angle_beta   90.00
_cell.angle_gamma   90.00
#
_symmetry.space_group_name_H-M   'P 1'
#
loop_
_entity.id
_entity.type
_entity.pdbx_description
1 polymer ?
#
loop_
_entity_poly.entity_id
_entity_poly.type
_entity_poly.pdbx_seq_one_letter_code
_entity_poly.pdbx_strand_id
1 'polypeptide(L)'
;MASLPKDTLHFPAEHRLFLEPHLPLKDLPHVRNSSFPFTTVTFATSLDSQLALSPGAPTQLSGPRSKAMTHYLRSRYDAILIGVGTAAADNPSLNCRIEGVGGYGGQGLEGQPRPIIIDPAARWDFTANHKIFQLARNGQGRAPYIITGLANPPADKKAILDDAGGKFITVEMATTGVSDHKVDWKVVLKALSVEGLRSVMIEGGGSVINSLLQPENFSVINSVVVTIAPTWLGTGGVVVSPPRRFNDEGKPMAAVRLDHVEWHPFGEDVVLCGKLKI
;
A
#
# COMPACT_ATOMS: atom_id res chain seq x y z
N MET A 1 -9.06 23.14 -23.34
CA MET A 1 -8.70 22.00 -22.46
C MET A 1 -8.59 22.55 -21.05
N ALA A 2 -9.19 21.88 -20.05
CA ALA A 2 -8.98 22.28 -18.67
C ALA A 2 -7.48 22.16 -18.34
N SER A 3 -6.90 23.16 -17.67
CA SER A 3 -5.50 23.09 -17.23
C SER A 3 -5.35 21.95 -16.22
N LEU A 4 -4.32 21.13 -16.39
CA LEU A 4 -4.00 20.05 -15.45
C LEU A 4 -3.76 20.62 -14.03
N PRO A 5 -4.06 19.86 -12.95
CA PRO A 5 -3.67 20.25 -11.60
C PRO A 5 -2.17 20.57 -11.49
N LYS A 6 -1.81 21.57 -10.69
CA LYS A 6 -0.41 22.03 -10.57
C LYS A 6 0.56 20.97 -10.04
N ASP A 7 0.04 19.97 -9.32
CA ASP A 7 0.80 18.88 -8.73
C ASP A 7 0.79 17.60 -9.60
N THR A 8 0.41 17.73 -10.88
CA THR A 8 0.49 16.65 -11.86
C THR A 8 1.94 16.20 -12.04
N LEU A 9 2.16 14.89 -12.05
CA LEU A 9 3.45 14.25 -12.22
C LEU A 9 3.56 13.60 -13.60
N HIS A 10 4.77 13.61 -14.13
CA HIS A 10 5.10 12.88 -15.35
C HIS A 10 6.05 11.72 -15.02
N PHE A 11 5.73 10.53 -15.54
CA PHE A 11 6.59 9.35 -15.41
C PHE A 11 7.03 8.84 -16.80
N PRO A 12 8.31 9.00 -17.17
CA PRO A 12 8.84 8.65 -18.49
C PRO A 12 8.60 7.20 -18.90
N ALA A 13 8.33 6.96 -20.18
CA ALA A 13 8.04 5.62 -20.72
C ALA A 13 9.22 4.65 -20.58
N GLU A 14 10.46 5.13 -20.74
CA GLU A 14 11.68 4.34 -20.59
C GLU A 14 11.81 3.67 -19.22
N HIS A 15 11.29 4.31 -18.18
CA HIS A 15 11.32 3.77 -16.82
C HIS A 15 10.16 2.80 -16.52
N ARG A 16 9.15 2.73 -17.40
CA ARG A 16 8.01 1.82 -17.23
C ARG A 16 8.40 0.38 -17.52
N LEU A 17 9.26 0.17 -18.52
CA LEU A 17 9.73 -1.16 -18.95
C LEU A 17 10.36 -1.95 -17.81
N PHE A 18 11.09 -1.29 -16.92
CA PHE A 18 11.66 -1.91 -15.71
C PHE A 18 10.58 -2.42 -14.75
N LEU A 19 9.44 -1.75 -14.65
CA LEU A 19 8.37 -2.10 -13.70
C LEU A 19 7.41 -3.13 -14.28
N GLU A 20 7.18 -3.13 -15.59
CA GLU A 20 6.17 -3.96 -16.28
C GLU A 20 6.18 -5.45 -15.89
N PRO A 21 7.34 -6.14 -15.78
CA PRO A 21 7.38 -7.55 -15.37
C PRO A 21 6.87 -7.82 -13.93
N HIS A 22 6.77 -6.77 -13.12
CA HIS A 22 6.41 -6.81 -11.70
C HIS A 22 4.99 -6.29 -11.42
N LEU A 23 4.29 -5.80 -12.44
CA LEU A 23 2.95 -5.22 -12.33
C LEU A 23 1.83 -6.25 -12.54
N PRO A 24 0.61 -5.99 -12.02
CA PRO A 24 -0.56 -6.79 -12.38
C PRO A 24 -0.85 -6.68 -13.89
N LEU A 25 -1.17 -7.82 -14.51
CA LEU A 25 -1.56 -7.91 -15.92
C LEU A 25 -3.01 -7.39 -16.07
N LYS A 26 -3.19 -6.22 -16.70
CA LYS A 26 -4.52 -5.58 -16.82
C LYS A 26 -5.41 -6.16 -17.91
N ASP A 27 -4.82 -6.69 -18.98
CA ASP A 27 -5.52 -6.93 -20.27
C ASP A 27 -5.68 -8.42 -20.65
N LEU A 28 -5.38 -9.35 -19.74
CA LEU A 28 -5.58 -10.77 -20.02
C LEU A 28 -6.97 -11.22 -19.54
N PRO A 29 -7.85 -11.67 -20.47
CA PRO A 29 -9.12 -12.26 -20.09
C PRO A 29 -8.86 -13.58 -19.33
N HIS A 30 -9.26 -13.60 -18.06
CA HIS A 30 -9.62 -14.80 -17.30
C HIS A 30 -8.55 -15.91 -17.11
N VAL A 31 -7.27 -15.58 -17.00
CA VAL A 31 -6.22 -16.55 -16.60
C VAL A 31 -5.61 -16.06 -15.27
N ARG A 32 -5.75 -16.67 -14.09
CA ARG A 32 -6.25 -17.98 -13.59
C ARG A 32 -6.50 -17.85 -12.07
N ASN A 33 -7.51 -18.55 -11.53
CA ASN A 33 -7.54 -19.28 -10.24
C ASN A 33 -6.80 -18.71 -8.99
N SER A 34 -6.64 -17.40 -8.82
CA SER A 34 -6.17 -16.86 -7.55
C SER A 34 -7.36 -16.47 -6.69
N SER A 35 -7.44 -17.05 -5.49
CA SER A 35 -8.43 -16.66 -4.47
C SER A 35 -8.21 -15.24 -3.92
N PHE A 36 -7.09 -14.59 -4.29
CA PHE A 36 -6.62 -13.32 -3.76
C PHE A 36 -6.16 -12.36 -4.88
N PRO A 37 -6.25 -11.03 -4.67
CA PRO A 37 -5.72 -10.03 -5.60
C PRO A 37 -4.21 -10.16 -5.78
N PHE A 38 -3.72 -9.71 -6.94
CA PHE A 38 -2.29 -9.52 -7.16
C PHE A 38 -1.76 -8.50 -6.14
N THR A 39 -0.87 -8.94 -5.26
CA THR A 39 -0.40 -8.16 -4.13
C THR A 39 1.06 -7.77 -4.31
N THR A 40 1.33 -6.47 -4.24
CA THR A 40 2.70 -5.94 -4.22
C THR A 40 2.98 -5.25 -2.91
N VAL A 41 4.07 -5.65 -2.25
CA VAL A 41 4.61 -4.93 -1.09
C VAL A 41 5.61 -3.91 -1.58
N THR A 42 5.45 -2.67 -1.15
CA THR A 42 6.37 -1.61 -1.55
C THR A 42 6.59 -0.60 -0.45
N PHE A 43 7.82 -0.13 -0.33
CA PHE A 43 8.18 0.87 0.66
C PHE A 43 9.46 1.60 0.23
N ALA A 44 9.64 2.81 0.76
CA ALA A 44 10.88 3.55 0.67
C ALA A 44 11.63 3.45 2.00
N THR A 45 12.95 3.29 1.92
CA THR A 45 13.81 3.16 3.09
C THR A 45 15.08 3.99 2.94
N SER A 46 15.64 4.44 4.06
CA SER A 46 16.98 5.01 4.16
C SER A 46 18.07 3.93 4.02
N LEU A 47 19.34 4.33 3.94
CA LEU A 47 20.49 3.41 3.89
C LEU A 47 20.57 2.50 5.13
N ASP A 48 20.11 2.98 6.29
CA ASP A 48 19.98 2.24 7.55
C ASP A 48 18.64 1.49 7.70
N SER A 49 17.94 1.20 6.60
CA SER A 49 16.72 0.37 6.57
C SER A 49 15.54 0.92 7.39
N GLN A 50 15.44 2.25 7.50
CA GLN A 50 14.35 2.91 8.22
C GLN A 50 13.32 3.52 7.26
N LEU A 51 12.05 3.44 7.64
CA LEU A 51 10.89 4.01 6.94
C LEU A 51 10.56 5.43 7.43
N ALA A 52 10.87 5.73 8.69
CA ALA A 52 10.53 7.00 9.34
C ALA A 52 11.50 7.31 10.48
N LEU A 53 11.72 8.60 10.76
CA LEU A 53 12.57 9.10 11.85
C LEU A 53 12.14 8.57 13.23
N SER A 54 10.84 8.43 13.45
CA SER A 54 10.24 7.85 14.64
C SER A 54 8.82 7.36 14.34
N PRO A 55 8.21 6.52 15.19
CA PRO A 55 6.83 6.08 15.01
C PRO A 55 5.86 7.26 14.88
N GLY A 56 5.16 7.34 13.75
CA GLY A 56 4.18 8.40 13.47
C GLY A 56 4.77 9.72 13.00
N ALA A 57 6.09 9.81 12.75
CA ALA A 57 6.70 11.00 12.16
C ALA A 57 6.68 10.93 10.62
N PRO A 58 6.03 11.87 9.92
CA PRO A 58 6.09 11.96 8.47
C PRO A 58 7.54 12.12 8.02
N THR A 59 8.03 11.20 7.19
CA THR A 59 9.42 11.22 6.72
C THR A 59 9.44 11.08 5.21
N GLN A 60 10.00 12.08 4.54
CA GLN A 60 10.14 12.04 3.08
C GLN A 60 11.49 11.42 2.73
N LEU A 61 11.46 10.19 2.22
CA LEU A 61 12.66 9.47 1.76
C LEU A 61 12.82 9.57 0.24
N SER A 62 11.76 9.30 -0.51
CA SER A 62 11.77 9.29 -1.97
C SER A 62 12.06 10.67 -2.57
N GLY A 63 13.03 10.73 -3.48
CA GLY A 63 13.28 11.85 -4.36
C GLY A 63 12.19 12.02 -5.45
N PRO A 64 12.28 13.06 -6.29
CA PRO A 64 11.23 13.39 -7.26
C PRO A 64 10.92 12.27 -8.27
N ARG A 65 11.95 11.55 -8.77
CA ARG A 65 11.77 10.48 -9.77
C ARG A 65 11.17 9.21 -9.18
N SER A 66 11.62 8.78 -8.00
CA SER A 66 11.03 7.65 -7.29
C SER A 66 9.62 7.96 -6.80
N LYS A 67 9.34 9.22 -6.39
CA LYS A 67 7.98 9.66 -6.09
C LYS A 67 7.05 9.56 -7.31
N ALA A 68 7.50 10.01 -8.49
CA ALA A 68 6.74 9.83 -9.73
C ALA A 68 6.51 8.34 -10.04
N MET A 69 7.52 7.49 -9.81
CA MET A 69 7.39 6.03 -9.93
C MET A 69 6.34 5.45 -8.97
N THR A 70 6.30 5.86 -7.69
CA THR A 70 5.24 5.44 -6.75
C THR A 70 3.86 5.83 -7.25
N HIS A 71 3.67 7.05 -7.77
CA HIS A 71 2.39 7.45 -8.36
C HIS A 71 2.07 6.66 -9.64
N TYR A 72 3.07 6.32 -10.45
CA TYR A 72 2.87 5.41 -11.59
C TYR A 72 2.42 4.04 -11.11
N LEU A 73 3.07 3.43 -10.11
CA LEU A 73 2.63 2.18 -9.49
C LEU A 73 1.17 2.29 -9.06
N ARG A 74 0.78 3.32 -8.30
CA ARG A 74 -0.61 3.56 -7.89
C ARG A 74 -1.61 3.52 -9.05
N SER A 75 -1.23 4.01 -10.25
CA SER A 75 -2.09 3.95 -11.43
C SER A 75 -2.35 2.53 -11.96
N ARG A 76 -1.52 1.58 -11.56
CA ARG A 76 -1.52 0.20 -12.03
C ARG A 76 -2.31 -0.75 -11.13
N TYR A 77 -2.70 -0.33 -9.93
CA TYR A 77 -3.46 -1.17 -8.98
C TYR A 77 -4.89 -0.68 -8.79
N ASP A 78 -5.79 -1.60 -8.48
CA ASP A 78 -7.17 -1.28 -8.12
C ASP A 78 -7.25 -0.66 -6.72
N ALA A 79 -6.31 -1.02 -5.84
CA ALA A 79 -6.27 -0.59 -4.46
C ALA A 79 -4.86 -0.23 -3.97
N ILE A 80 -4.81 0.68 -2.99
CA ILE A 80 -3.62 1.04 -2.22
C ILE A 80 -3.93 0.85 -0.74
N LEU A 81 -3.08 0.14 0.00
CA LEU A 81 -3.35 -0.25 1.38
C LEU A 81 -2.28 0.27 2.33
N ILE A 82 -2.75 0.85 3.45
CA ILE A 82 -1.91 1.23 4.60
C ILE A 82 -2.58 0.85 5.93
N GLY A 83 -1.80 0.85 7.01
CA GLY A 83 -2.32 0.76 8.37
C GLY A 83 -2.86 2.10 8.90
N VAL A 84 -3.80 2.05 9.84
CA VAL A 84 -4.38 3.24 10.49
C VAL A 84 -3.33 4.15 11.14
N GLY A 85 -2.23 3.61 11.67
CA GLY A 85 -1.17 4.44 12.25
C GLY A 85 -0.57 5.42 11.25
N THR A 86 -0.34 4.98 10.01
CA THR A 86 0.12 5.85 8.91
C THR A 86 -0.97 6.85 8.50
N ALA A 87 -2.23 6.39 8.41
CA ALA A 87 -3.34 7.26 8.04
C ALA A 87 -3.53 8.44 9.03
N ALA A 88 -3.44 8.14 10.33
CA ALA A 88 -3.57 9.10 11.41
C ALA A 88 -2.38 10.06 11.50
N ALA A 89 -1.15 9.57 11.26
CA ALA A 89 0.06 10.38 11.30
C ALA A 89 0.18 11.36 10.12
N ASP A 90 -0.11 10.90 8.90
CA ASP A 90 0.31 11.62 7.69
C ASP A 90 -0.82 12.40 6.99
N ASN A 91 -2.08 12.13 7.33
CA ASN A 91 -3.26 12.58 6.58
C ASN A 91 -3.00 12.46 5.06
N PRO A 92 -2.77 11.23 4.55
CA PRO A 92 -2.23 11.03 3.21
C PRO A 92 -3.29 11.23 2.13
N SER A 93 -2.84 11.56 0.92
CA SER A 93 -3.73 11.68 -0.24
C SER A 93 -4.14 10.32 -0.83
N LEU A 94 -3.21 9.35 -0.85
CA LEU A 94 -3.35 8.00 -1.43
C LEU A 94 -3.86 7.95 -2.89
N ASN A 95 -3.92 9.07 -3.60
CA ASN A 95 -4.31 9.15 -4.99
C ASN A 95 -3.10 9.00 -5.93
N CYS A 96 -3.39 8.73 -7.19
CA CYS A 96 -2.45 8.84 -8.30
C CYS A 96 -2.51 10.26 -8.89
N ARG A 97 -1.34 10.80 -9.28
CA ARG A 97 -1.21 12.16 -9.84
C ARG A 97 -0.54 12.15 -11.21
N ILE A 98 -0.42 10.98 -11.83
CA ILE A 98 0.20 10.84 -13.15
C ILE A 98 -0.73 11.48 -14.19
N GLU A 99 -0.13 12.27 -15.08
CA GLU A 99 -0.82 12.80 -16.26
C GLU A 99 -1.57 11.70 -17.03
N GLY A 100 -2.83 11.95 -17.36
CA GLY A 100 -3.71 11.00 -18.05
C GLY A 100 -4.53 10.09 -17.14
N VAL A 101 -4.28 10.11 -15.82
CA VAL A 101 -5.14 9.46 -14.82
C VAL A 101 -6.36 10.35 -14.52
N GLY A 102 -7.50 9.74 -14.16
CA GLY A 102 -8.71 10.44 -13.78
C GLY A 102 -8.46 11.50 -12.68
N GLY A 103 -8.99 12.70 -12.88
CA GLY A 103 -8.70 13.88 -12.04
C GLY A 103 -7.36 14.59 -12.34
N TYR A 104 -6.54 14.03 -13.23
CA TYR A 104 -5.23 14.53 -13.68
C TYR A 104 -5.11 14.44 -15.22
N GLY A 105 -6.19 14.77 -15.94
CA GLY A 105 -6.26 14.78 -17.41
C GLY A 105 -6.94 13.54 -18.03
N GLY A 106 -7.15 12.48 -17.26
CA GLY A 106 -7.92 11.30 -17.67
C GLY A 106 -9.43 11.43 -17.45
N GLN A 107 -10.18 10.47 -18.00
CA GLN A 107 -11.64 10.41 -17.85
C GLN A 107 -12.05 9.86 -16.47
N GLY A 108 -13.04 10.50 -15.84
CA GLY A 108 -13.59 10.08 -14.56
C GLY A 108 -12.53 9.83 -13.49
N LEU A 109 -12.54 8.62 -12.91
CA LEU A 109 -11.58 8.13 -11.91
C LEU A 109 -10.79 6.92 -12.41
N GLU A 110 -10.62 6.79 -13.73
CA GLU A 110 -9.82 5.72 -14.31
C GLU A 110 -8.35 5.84 -13.86
N GLY A 111 -7.74 4.74 -13.43
CA GLY A 111 -6.37 4.72 -12.91
C GLY A 111 -6.22 5.29 -11.48
N GLN A 112 -7.28 5.73 -10.81
CA GLN A 112 -7.21 6.07 -9.39
C GLN A 112 -7.41 4.80 -8.52
N PRO A 113 -6.46 4.44 -7.64
CA PRO A 113 -6.63 3.30 -6.76
C PRO A 113 -7.64 3.62 -5.65
N ARG A 114 -8.34 2.59 -5.16
CA ARG A 114 -9.16 2.66 -3.94
C ARG A 114 -8.24 2.63 -2.72
N PRO A 115 -8.26 3.64 -1.84
CA PRO A 115 -7.53 3.56 -0.59
C PRO A 115 -8.17 2.52 0.34
N ILE A 116 -7.35 1.68 0.95
CA ILE A 116 -7.73 0.67 1.92
C ILE A 116 -6.98 0.95 3.23
N ILE A 117 -7.71 1.12 4.32
CA ILE A 117 -7.12 1.38 5.63
C ILE A 117 -7.41 0.20 6.56
N ILE A 118 -6.36 -0.43 7.09
CA ILE A 118 -6.52 -1.44 8.13
C ILE A 118 -6.67 -0.74 9.49
N ASP A 119 -7.89 -0.81 10.04
CA ASP A 119 -8.26 -0.23 11.33
C ASP A 119 -9.20 -1.16 12.12
N PRO A 120 -8.67 -2.21 12.76
CA PRO A 120 -9.49 -3.24 13.41
C PRO A 120 -10.46 -2.68 14.45
N ALA A 121 -10.07 -1.61 15.15
CA ALA A 121 -10.85 -0.99 16.23
C ALA A 121 -11.56 0.31 15.82
N ALA A 122 -11.57 0.67 14.53
CA ALA A 122 -12.12 1.94 14.03
C ALA A 122 -11.60 3.18 14.79
N ARG A 123 -10.31 3.15 15.17
CA ARG A 123 -9.66 4.17 16.00
C ARG A 123 -9.20 5.41 15.22
N TRP A 124 -9.24 5.38 13.89
CA TRP A 124 -8.88 6.54 13.08
C TRP A 124 -9.90 7.66 13.29
N ASP A 125 -9.48 8.76 13.90
CA ASP A 125 -10.33 9.93 14.13
C ASP A 125 -10.34 10.86 12.90
N PHE A 126 -10.96 10.41 11.82
CA PHE A 126 -11.05 11.18 10.59
C PHE A 126 -12.32 12.04 10.53
N THR A 127 -12.23 13.10 9.74
CA THR A 127 -13.34 13.99 9.40
C THR A 127 -13.41 14.16 7.89
N ALA A 128 -14.54 14.67 7.38
CA ALA A 128 -14.71 15.00 5.96
C ALA A 128 -13.67 16.02 5.42
N ASN A 129 -12.91 16.67 6.31
CA ASN A 129 -11.84 17.60 5.94
C ASN A 129 -10.48 16.91 5.73
N HIS A 130 -10.33 15.61 5.98
CA HIS A 130 -9.09 14.90 5.65
C HIS A 130 -8.86 14.85 4.14
N LYS A 131 -7.59 14.87 3.71
CA LYS A 131 -7.21 15.07 2.30
C LYS A 131 -7.86 14.04 1.38
N ILE A 132 -7.93 12.79 1.82
CA ILE A 132 -8.54 11.70 1.07
C ILE A 132 -10.02 11.94 0.72
N PHE A 133 -10.81 12.53 1.64
CA PHE A 133 -12.22 12.85 1.40
C PHE A 133 -12.38 14.09 0.51
N GLN A 134 -11.53 15.10 0.69
CA GLN A 134 -11.50 16.27 -0.19
C GLN A 134 -11.19 15.86 -1.64
N LEU A 135 -10.20 14.99 -1.84
CA LEU A 135 -9.83 14.47 -3.16
C LEU A 135 -10.96 13.65 -3.80
N ALA A 136 -11.65 12.83 -3.00
CA ALA A 136 -12.82 12.09 -3.49
C ALA A 136 -13.92 13.03 -3.98
N ARG A 137 -14.28 14.04 -3.18
CA ARG A 137 -15.29 15.05 -3.52
C ARG A 137 -14.92 15.86 -4.76
N ASN A 138 -13.64 16.15 -4.94
CA ASN A 138 -13.14 16.91 -6.09
C ASN A 138 -12.96 16.06 -7.36
N GLY A 139 -13.26 14.75 -7.33
CA GLY A 139 -13.04 13.86 -8.48
C GLY A 139 -11.55 13.60 -8.78
N GLN A 140 -10.69 13.77 -7.78
CA GLN A 140 -9.22 13.61 -7.89
C GLN A 140 -8.69 12.37 -7.15
N GLY A 141 -9.60 11.53 -6.66
CA GLY A 141 -9.29 10.33 -5.91
C GLY A 141 -10.55 9.56 -5.55
N ARG A 142 -10.37 8.46 -4.83
CA ARG A 142 -11.44 7.60 -4.33
C ARG A 142 -11.49 7.69 -2.81
N ALA A 143 -12.70 7.71 -2.24
CA ALA A 143 -12.87 7.59 -0.80
C ALA A 143 -12.41 6.21 -0.29
N PRO A 144 -11.94 6.12 0.97
CA PRO A 144 -11.35 4.90 1.49
C PRO A 144 -12.39 3.81 1.78
N TYR A 145 -11.97 2.56 1.66
CA TYR A 145 -12.59 1.46 2.40
C TYR A 145 -11.77 1.18 3.66
N ILE A 146 -12.44 1.00 4.79
CA ILE A 146 -11.79 0.74 6.07
C ILE A 146 -12.08 -0.70 6.50
N ILE A 147 -11.03 -1.50 6.61
CA ILE A 147 -11.11 -2.87 7.15
C ILE A 147 -11.21 -2.79 8.67
N THR A 148 -12.26 -3.34 9.25
CA THR A 148 -12.51 -3.32 10.70
C THR A 148 -12.93 -4.69 11.24
N GLY A 149 -12.67 -4.93 12.53
CA GLY A 149 -13.15 -6.11 13.26
C GLY A 149 -14.46 -5.84 14.00
N LEU A 150 -14.97 -4.61 13.97
CA LEU A 150 -16.20 -4.25 14.67
C LEU A 150 -17.42 -4.70 13.86
N ALA A 151 -18.32 -5.43 14.51
CA ALA A 151 -19.63 -5.75 13.95
C ALA A 151 -20.46 -4.48 13.67
N ASN A 152 -20.32 -3.47 14.53
CA ASN A 152 -21.00 -2.18 14.42
C ASN A 152 -19.97 -1.05 14.54
N PRO A 153 -19.39 -0.56 13.43
CA PRO A 153 -18.48 0.58 13.46
C PRO A 153 -19.23 1.88 13.82
N PRO A 154 -18.53 2.93 14.31
CA PRO A 154 -19.15 4.19 14.72
C PRO A 154 -20.02 4.81 13.61
N ALA A 155 -21.28 5.13 13.94
CA ALA A 155 -22.29 5.54 12.96
C ALA A 155 -21.97 6.89 12.28
N ASP A 156 -21.38 7.81 13.05
CA ASP A 156 -20.88 9.11 12.57
C ASP A 156 -19.77 8.93 11.53
N LYS A 157 -18.78 8.07 11.82
CA LYS A 157 -17.70 7.74 10.87
C LYS A 157 -18.22 7.02 9.64
N LYS A 158 -19.19 6.12 9.81
CA LYS A 158 -19.86 5.42 8.71
C LYS A 158 -20.56 6.40 7.77
N ALA A 159 -21.29 7.39 8.32
CA ALA A 159 -21.96 8.40 7.52
C ALA A 159 -20.98 9.22 6.67
N ILE A 160 -19.82 9.60 7.22
CA ILE A 160 -18.76 10.31 6.48
C ILE A 160 -18.21 9.46 5.33
N LEU A 161 -18.00 8.16 5.56
CA LEU A 161 -17.53 7.26 4.52
C LEU A 161 -18.56 7.10 3.42
N ASP A 162 -19.82 6.83 3.78
CA ASP A 162 -20.90 6.58 2.83
C ASP A 162 -21.14 7.80 1.93
N ASP A 163 -21.17 9.02 2.50
CA ASP A 163 -21.32 10.29 1.76
C ASP A 163 -20.22 10.48 0.70
N ALA A 164 -18.99 10.05 1.02
CA ALA A 164 -17.85 10.17 0.12
C ALA A 164 -17.73 9.00 -0.88
N GLY A 165 -18.58 7.97 -0.80
CA GLY A 165 -18.48 6.74 -1.61
C GLY A 165 -17.41 5.76 -1.12
N GLY A 166 -17.06 5.85 0.16
CA GLY A 166 -16.29 4.88 0.93
C GLY A 166 -17.21 3.94 1.72
N LYS A 167 -16.63 3.05 2.54
CA LYS A 167 -17.38 2.21 3.50
C LYS A 167 -16.47 1.51 4.50
N PHE A 168 -17.06 0.97 5.56
CA PHE A 168 -16.42 -0.08 6.34
C PHE A 168 -16.58 -1.44 5.66
N ILE A 169 -15.56 -2.28 5.75
CA ILE A 169 -15.57 -3.69 5.41
C ILE A 169 -15.26 -4.44 6.71
N THR A 170 -16.26 -5.11 7.26
CA THR A 170 -16.08 -5.92 8.47
C THR A 170 -15.47 -7.26 8.11
N VAL A 171 -14.42 -7.65 8.82
CA VAL A 171 -13.79 -8.97 8.69
C VAL A 171 -13.64 -9.62 10.06
N GLU A 172 -13.69 -10.95 10.09
CA GLU A 172 -13.38 -11.71 11.29
C GLU A 172 -11.90 -11.53 11.64
N MET A 173 -11.63 -11.17 12.90
CA MET A 173 -10.27 -10.98 13.41
C MET A 173 -9.86 -12.19 14.23
N ALA A 174 -8.62 -12.65 14.05
CA ALA A 174 -8.07 -13.67 14.92
C ALA A 174 -7.86 -13.09 16.32
N THR A 175 -8.51 -13.67 17.32
CA THR A 175 -8.26 -13.35 18.73
C THR A 175 -7.08 -14.18 19.21
N THR A 176 -5.87 -13.63 19.17
CA THR A 176 -4.78 -14.15 19.98
C THR A 176 -4.96 -13.55 21.37
N GLY A 177 -5.16 -14.39 22.39
CA GLY A 177 -5.35 -13.93 23.77
C GLY A 177 -4.31 -12.87 24.14
N VAL A 178 -4.77 -11.79 24.77
CA VAL A 178 -4.10 -10.49 24.98
C VAL A 178 -4.25 -9.54 23.78
N SER A 179 -5.20 -8.61 23.88
CA SER A 179 -5.40 -7.27 23.24
C SER A 179 -4.87 -6.91 21.83
N ASP A 180 -4.17 -7.78 21.13
CA ASP A 180 -3.66 -7.59 19.78
C ASP A 180 -4.57 -8.34 18.82
N HIS A 181 -5.45 -7.59 18.16
CA HIS A 181 -6.18 -8.11 17.00
C HIS A 181 -5.16 -8.31 15.86
N LYS A 182 -4.72 -9.56 15.63
CA LYS A 182 -3.93 -9.91 14.45
C LYS A 182 -4.88 -10.08 13.27
N VAL A 183 -4.66 -9.28 12.24
CA VAL A 183 -5.40 -9.37 10.99
C VAL A 183 -4.83 -10.52 10.17
N ASP A 184 -5.67 -11.48 9.75
CA ASP A 184 -5.28 -12.49 8.78
C ASP A 184 -5.27 -11.88 7.37
N TRP A 185 -4.10 -11.85 6.75
CA TRP A 185 -3.92 -11.29 5.41
C TRP A 185 -4.77 -12.00 4.35
N LYS A 186 -4.98 -13.31 4.46
CA LYS A 186 -5.84 -14.04 3.51
C LYS A 186 -7.29 -13.59 3.64
N VAL A 187 -7.77 -13.33 4.85
CA VAL A 187 -9.12 -12.79 5.08
C VAL A 187 -9.25 -11.39 4.47
N VAL A 188 -8.29 -10.50 4.70
CA VAL A 188 -8.30 -9.15 4.11
C VAL A 188 -8.30 -9.20 2.60
N LEU A 189 -7.36 -9.94 2.01
CA LEU A 189 -7.21 -10.04 0.57
C LEU A 189 -8.43 -10.70 -0.09
N LYS A 190 -9.09 -11.65 0.60
CA LYS A 190 -10.36 -12.22 0.16
C LYS A 190 -11.48 -11.19 0.18
N ALA A 191 -11.58 -10.39 1.25
CA ALA A 191 -12.57 -9.31 1.34
C ALA A 191 -12.38 -8.29 0.20
N LEU A 192 -11.13 -7.92 -0.13
CA LEU A 192 -10.85 -7.06 -1.29
C LEU A 192 -11.29 -7.70 -2.63
N SER A 193 -11.11 -9.01 -2.78
CA SER A 193 -11.57 -9.73 -3.98
C SER A 193 -13.09 -9.69 -4.13
N VAL A 194 -13.83 -9.82 -3.02
CA VAL A 194 -15.30 -9.72 -3.00
C VAL A 194 -15.77 -8.33 -3.43
N GLU A 195 -15.00 -7.30 -3.11
CA GLU A 195 -15.21 -5.93 -3.58
C GLU A 195 -14.81 -5.68 -5.04
N GLY A 196 -14.41 -6.73 -5.77
CA GLY A 196 -13.96 -6.63 -7.16
C GLY A 196 -12.57 -6.00 -7.33
N LEU A 197 -11.82 -5.82 -6.24
CA LEU A 197 -10.44 -5.32 -6.28
C LEU A 197 -9.51 -6.49 -6.57
N ARG A 198 -8.88 -6.51 -7.75
CA ARG A 198 -8.09 -7.63 -8.25
C ARG A 198 -6.59 -7.44 -8.05
N SER A 199 -6.19 -6.25 -7.63
CA SER A 199 -4.80 -5.90 -7.38
C SER A 199 -4.68 -4.89 -6.24
N VAL A 200 -3.69 -5.07 -5.37
CA VAL A 200 -3.44 -4.19 -4.23
C VAL A 200 -1.95 -3.89 -4.08
N MET A 201 -1.64 -2.60 -3.93
CA MET A 201 -0.33 -2.08 -3.58
C MET A 201 -0.30 -1.78 -2.09
N ILE A 202 0.56 -2.44 -1.33
CA ILE A 202 0.66 -2.30 0.12
C ILE A 202 1.90 -1.43 0.42
N GLU A 203 1.65 -0.16 0.77
CA GLU A 203 2.69 0.88 0.90
C GLU A 203 3.18 1.10 2.33
N GLY A 204 2.34 0.88 3.35
CA GLY A 204 2.52 1.68 4.56
C GLY A 204 2.05 1.11 5.89
N GLY A 205 2.89 1.41 6.88
CA GLY A 205 2.83 1.00 8.27
C GLY A 205 3.91 -0.04 8.54
N GLY A 206 4.92 0.28 9.37
CA GLY A 206 5.97 -0.69 9.71
C GLY A 206 5.38 -2.01 10.24
N SER A 207 4.35 -1.94 11.08
CA SER A 207 3.60 -3.12 11.55
C SER A 207 2.90 -3.87 10.40
N VAL A 208 2.26 -3.16 9.46
CA VAL A 208 1.62 -3.76 8.29
C VAL A 208 2.64 -4.51 7.42
N ILE A 209 3.73 -3.86 7.03
CA ILE A 209 4.76 -4.48 6.16
C ILE A 209 5.41 -5.67 6.88
N ASN A 210 5.79 -5.50 8.15
CA ASN A 210 6.41 -6.59 8.91
C ASN A 210 5.46 -7.77 9.15
N SER A 211 4.15 -7.53 9.35
CA SER A 211 3.18 -8.62 9.48
C SER A 211 2.98 -9.37 8.17
N LEU A 212 2.95 -8.66 7.04
CA LEU A 212 2.81 -9.25 5.72
C LEU A 212 4.04 -10.07 5.32
N LEU A 213 5.23 -9.64 5.73
CA LEU A 213 6.48 -10.37 5.48
C LEU A 213 6.71 -11.55 6.45
N GLN A 214 5.68 -12.02 7.15
CA GLN A 214 5.75 -13.27 7.92
C GLN A 214 5.59 -14.50 6.99
N PRO A 215 6.22 -15.65 7.32
CA PRO A 215 6.26 -16.81 6.43
C PRO A 215 4.91 -17.34 5.97
N GLU A 216 3.90 -17.32 6.84
CA GLU A 216 2.54 -17.77 6.52
C GLU A 216 1.88 -16.98 5.37
N ASN A 217 2.41 -15.78 5.09
CA ASN A 217 1.86 -14.82 4.14
C ASN A 217 2.65 -14.74 2.83
N PHE A 218 3.81 -15.40 2.70
CA PHE A 218 4.60 -15.30 1.46
C PHE A 218 3.84 -15.76 0.21
N SER A 219 2.99 -16.77 0.36
CA SER A 219 2.15 -17.28 -0.74
C SER A 219 1.17 -16.26 -1.33
N VAL A 220 0.86 -15.18 -0.61
CA VAL A 220 -0.05 -14.14 -1.10
C VAL A 220 0.67 -12.89 -1.62
N ILE A 221 2.01 -12.87 -1.61
CA ILE A 221 2.81 -11.75 -2.12
C ILE A 221 3.32 -12.10 -3.53
N ASN A 222 2.97 -11.29 -4.52
CA ASN A 222 3.36 -11.52 -5.91
C ASN A 222 4.60 -10.73 -6.32
N SER A 223 4.80 -9.54 -5.76
CA SER A 223 5.99 -8.72 -6.02
C SER A 223 6.40 -7.89 -4.81
N VAL A 224 7.69 -7.55 -4.77
CA VAL A 224 8.30 -6.67 -3.79
C VAL A 224 9.03 -5.54 -4.55
N VAL A 225 8.74 -4.30 -4.20
CA VAL A 225 9.37 -3.09 -4.78
C VAL A 225 9.91 -2.20 -3.67
N VAL A 226 11.22 -2.10 -3.55
CA VAL A 226 11.89 -1.34 -2.47
C VAL A 226 12.64 -0.17 -3.05
N THR A 227 12.35 1.05 -2.59
CA THR A 227 13.16 2.24 -2.89
C THR A 227 14.17 2.46 -1.77
N ILE A 228 15.45 2.63 -2.10
CA ILE A 228 16.50 2.98 -1.14
C ILE A 228 16.96 4.40 -1.46
N ALA A 229 16.71 5.31 -0.52
CA ALA A 229 17.16 6.69 -0.58
C ALA A 229 18.58 6.82 0.01
N PRO A 230 19.44 7.70 -0.54
CA PRO A 230 20.83 7.88 -0.11
C PRO A 230 20.96 8.71 1.19
N THR A 231 20.16 8.39 2.20
CA THR A 231 20.04 9.14 3.45
C THR A 231 20.21 8.21 4.66
N TRP A 232 20.76 8.72 5.77
CA TRP A 232 20.80 8.05 7.07
C TRP A 232 19.79 8.72 8.01
N LEU A 233 18.94 7.96 8.70
CA LEU A 233 17.99 8.52 9.68
C LEU A 233 18.51 8.44 11.13
N GLY A 234 19.36 7.45 11.44
CA GLY A 234 19.87 7.24 12.79
C GLY A 234 18.89 6.48 13.68
N THR A 235 19.34 5.96 14.82
CA THR A 235 18.57 5.01 15.65
C THR A 235 17.22 5.54 16.14
N GLY A 236 16.23 4.65 16.27
CA GLY A 236 14.92 4.96 16.89
C GLY A 236 13.76 5.10 15.92
N GLY A 237 14.02 4.97 14.62
CA GLY A 237 12.98 4.97 13.60
C GLY A 237 12.27 3.62 13.42
N VAL A 238 11.39 3.61 12.42
CA VAL A 238 10.57 2.44 12.08
C VAL A 238 11.32 1.59 11.05
N VAL A 239 11.54 0.31 11.31
CA VAL A 239 12.28 -0.59 10.40
C VAL A 239 11.39 -1.66 9.77
N VAL A 240 11.80 -2.13 8.59
CA VAL A 240 11.28 -3.37 7.99
C VAL A 240 12.25 -4.50 8.33
N SER A 241 11.88 -5.28 9.35
CA SER A 241 12.62 -6.43 9.84
C SER A 241 11.62 -7.44 10.41
N PRO A 242 11.03 -8.32 9.59
CA PRO A 242 10.10 -9.33 10.06
C PRO A 242 10.77 -10.30 11.06
N PRO A 243 9.99 -11.00 11.92
CA PRO A 243 10.53 -11.95 12.88
C PRO A 243 11.41 -13.03 12.23
N ARG A 244 12.44 -13.46 12.96
CA ARG A 244 13.31 -14.56 12.53
C ARG A 244 12.50 -15.85 12.40
N ARG A 245 12.83 -16.64 11.39
CA ARG A 245 12.24 -17.95 11.15
C ARG A 245 12.96 -19.03 11.95
N PHE A 246 12.18 -19.97 12.49
CA PHE A 246 12.67 -21.15 13.19
C PHE A 246 11.97 -22.39 12.64
N ASN A 247 12.67 -23.52 12.62
CA ASN A 247 12.07 -24.82 12.31
C ASN A 247 11.35 -25.38 13.55
N ASP A 248 10.73 -26.56 13.42
CA ASP A 248 10.00 -27.23 14.51
C ASP A 248 10.90 -27.58 15.72
N GLU A 249 12.21 -27.62 15.53
CA GLU A 249 13.22 -27.83 16.58
C GLU A 249 13.71 -26.51 17.22
N GLY A 250 13.17 -25.36 16.83
CA GLY A 250 13.59 -24.05 17.32
C GLY A 250 14.93 -23.55 16.78
N LYS A 251 15.47 -24.15 15.71
CA LYS A 251 16.71 -23.70 15.05
C LYS A 251 16.42 -22.62 14.00
N PRO A 252 17.25 -21.56 13.91
CA PRO A 252 17.11 -20.55 12.87
C PRO A 252 17.08 -21.14 11.46
N MET A 253 16.12 -20.72 10.65
CA MET A 253 16.05 -21.07 9.23
C MET A 253 16.69 -19.98 8.36
N ALA A 254 17.09 -20.37 7.15
CA ALA A 254 17.57 -19.42 6.15
C ALA A 254 16.55 -18.31 5.88
N ALA A 255 17.06 -17.08 5.70
CA ALA A 255 16.26 -15.93 5.34
C ALA A 255 15.61 -16.13 3.96
N VAL A 256 14.43 -15.54 3.78
CA VAL A 256 13.80 -15.49 2.45
C VAL A 256 14.56 -14.53 1.56
N ARG A 257 14.75 -14.95 0.31
CA ARG A 257 15.39 -14.15 -0.73
C ARG A 257 14.36 -13.72 -1.74
N LEU A 258 14.67 -12.64 -2.45
CA LEU A 258 13.98 -12.35 -3.68
C LEU A 258 14.63 -13.13 -4.84
N ASP A 259 13.80 -13.60 -5.77
CA ASP A 259 14.20 -14.05 -7.10
C ASP A 259 13.85 -12.98 -8.16
N HIS A 260 14.38 -13.16 -9.37
CA HIS A 260 14.22 -12.23 -10.49
C HIS A 260 14.46 -10.77 -10.07
N VAL A 261 15.56 -10.57 -9.35
CA VAL A 261 15.90 -9.28 -8.77
C VAL A 261 16.47 -8.38 -9.83
N GLU A 262 15.86 -7.21 -9.99
CA GLU A 262 16.35 -6.15 -10.86
C GLU A 262 16.51 -4.86 -10.06
N TRP A 263 17.51 -4.06 -10.42
CA TRP A 263 17.82 -2.78 -9.78
C TRP A 263 17.80 -1.67 -10.82
N HIS A 264 17.16 -0.55 -10.49
CA HIS A 264 17.09 0.60 -11.39
C HIS A 264 17.25 1.91 -10.63
N PRO A 265 18.19 2.79 -11.04
CA PRO A 265 18.31 4.14 -10.48
C PRO A 265 17.15 5.05 -10.89
N PHE A 266 16.56 5.74 -9.91
CA PHE A 266 15.55 6.76 -10.10
C PHE A 266 16.04 8.10 -9.54
N GLY A 267 16.94 8.74 -10.28
CA GLY A 267 17.62 9.94 -9.78
C GLY A 267 18.74 9.52 -8.84
N GLU A 268 18.70 9.99 -7.60
CA GLU A 268 19.67 9.61 -6.56
C GLU A 268 19.25 8.36 -5.78
N ASP A 269 17.97 7.97 -5.88
CA ASP A 269 17.46 6.75 -5.26
C ASP A 269 17.75 5.53 -6.15
N VAL A 270 17.83 4.34 -5.54
CA VAL A 270 17.84 3.07 -6.26
C VAL A 270 16.61 2.26 -5.90
N VAL A 271 15.97 1.64 -6.90
CA VAL A 271 14.79 0.79 -6.70
C VAL A 271 15.13 -0.64 -7.02
N LEU A 272 14.81 -1.54 -6.10
CA LEU A 272 14.84 -2.98 -6.28
C LEU A 272 13.41 -3.47 -6.59
N CYS A 273 13.28 -4.34 -7.58
CA CYS A 273 12.09 -5.14 -7.85
C CYS A 273 12.43 -6.62 -7.78
N GLY A 274 11.49 -7.45 -7.32
CA GLY A 274 11.65 -8.91 -7.31
C GLY A 274 10.39 -9.64 -6.86
N LYS A 275 10.49 -10.96 -6.72
CA LYS A 275 9.43 -11.82 -6.15
C LYS A 275 10.02 -12.67 -5.02
N LEU A 276 9.20 -13.07 -4.05
CA LEU A 276 9.70 -13.92 -2.96
C LEU A 276 10.02 -15.32 -3.50
N LYS A 277 11.23 -15.80 -3.19
CA LYS A 277 11.64 -17.20 -3.41
C LYS A 277 11.21 -18.01 -2.20
N ILE A 278 10.09 -18.71 -2.34
CA ILE A 278 9.47 -19.55 -1.29
C ILE A 278 10.02 -20.98 -1.35
#